data_AF-B1YAQ9-F1
#
_entry.id   AF-B1YAQ9-F1
#
_cell.length_a   1.000
_cell.length_b   1.000
_cell.length_c   1.000
_cell.angle_alpha   90.00
_cell.angle_beta   90.00
_cell.angle_gamma   90.00
#
_symmetry.space_group_name_H-M   'P 1'
#
loop_
_entity.id
_entity.type
_entity.pdbx_description
1 polymer ?
#
loop_
_entity_poly.entity_id
_entity_poly.type
_entity_poly.pdbx_seq_one_letter_code
_entity_poly.pdbx_strand_id
1 'polypeptide(L)' 'MEPLQALALATAIYAAVLFLTLLALVAKSPPGYRRIKAAEVAAVLLISAVFFALGYLLLVGLK' A
#
# COMPACT_ATOMS: atom_id res chain seq x y z
N MET A 1 19.55 -10.64 -2.30
CA MET A 1 18.59 -10.22 -1.25
C MET A 1 17.81 -11.44 -0.83
N GLU A 2 17.56 -11.61 0.46
CA GLU A 2 16.67 -12.68 0.94
C GLU A 2 15.25 -12.47 0.37
N PRO A 3 14.51 -13.54 0.00
CA PRO A 3 13.17 -13.41 -0.57
C PRO A 3 12.21 -12.60 0.30
N LEU A 4 12.33 -12.73 1.62
CA LEU A 4 11.57 -11.95 2.59
C LEU A 4 11.91 -10.44 2.56
N GLN A 5 13.20 -10.10 2.38
CA GLN A 5 13.64 -8.71 2.23
C GLN A 5 13.14 -8.11 0.92
N ALA A 6 13.16 -8.88 -0.16
CA ALA A 6 12.63 -8.46 -1.46
C ALA A 6 11.12 -8.19 -1.37
N LEU A 7 10.36 -9.07 -0.70
CA LEU A 7 8.93 -8.87 -0.46
C LEU A 7 8.65 -7.64 0.39
N ALA A 8 9.38 -7.44 1.49
CA ALA A 8 9.22 -6.27 2.35
C ALA A 8 9.47 -4.96 1.58
N LEU A 9 10.53 -4.93 0.76
CA LEU A 9 10.84 -3.79 -0.09
C LEU A 9 9.74 -3.55 -1.14
N ALA A 10 9.27 -4.61 -1.80
CA ALA A 10 8.18 -4.52 -2.78
C ALA A 10 6.89 -3.96 -2.15
N THR A 11 6.52 -4.42 -0.96
CA THR A 11 5.36 -3.90 -0.22
C THR A 11 5.55 -2.44 0.15
N ALA A 12 6.74 -2.03 0.61
CA ALA A 12 7.01 -0.64 0.95
C ALA A 12 6.87 0.29 -0.27
N ILE A 13 7.40 -0.13 -1.42
CA ILE A 13 7.25 0.59 -2.69
C ILE A 13 5.78 0.67 -3.09
N TYR A 14 5.06 -0.45 -3.01
CA TYR A 14 3.64 -0.50 -3.34
C TYR A 14 2.79 0.42 -2.45
N ALA A 15 3.04 0.44 -1.14
CA ALA A 15 2.38 1.34 -0.20
C ALA A 15 2.66 2.82 -0.52
N ALA A 16 3.90 3.16 -0.88
CA ALA A 16 4.27 4.51 -1.29
C ALA A 16 3.52 4.94 -2.57
N VAL A 17 3.41 4.05 -3.55
CA VAL A 17 2.66 4.33 -4.80
C VAL A 17 1.17 4.54 -4.52
N LEU A 18 0.56 3.71 -3.67
CA LEU A 18 -0.84 3.88 -3.27
C LEU A 18 -1.07 5.22 -2.57
N PHE A 19 -0.16 5.60 -1.67
CA PHE A 19 -0.25 6.87 -0.96
C PHE A 19 -0.09 8.07 -1.90
N LEU A 20 0.86 8.03 -2.83
CA LEU A 20 1.01 9.07 -3.86
C LEU A 20 -0.22 9.17 -4.75
N THR A 21 -0.83 8.04 -5.09
CA THR A 21 -2.08 8.00 -5.86
C THR A 21 -3.22 8.66 -5.08
N LEU A 22 -3.34 8.37 -3.78
CA LEU A 22 -4.30 9.03 -2.90
C LEU A 22 -4.08 10.55 -2.86
N LEU A 23 -2.84 11.01 -2.70
CA LEU A 23 -2.51 12.44 -2.71
C LEU A 23 -2.89 13.11 -4.03
N ALA A 24 -2.63 12.46 -5.16
CA ALA A 24 -3.00 12.98 -6.48
C ALA A 24 -4.53 13.11 -6.63
N LEU A 25 -5.29 12.13 -6.15
CA LEU A 25 -6.76 12.18 -6.14
C LEU A 25 -7.29 13.30 -5.23
N VAL A 26 -6.71 13.45 -4.03
CA VAL A 26 -7.07 14.52 -3.11
C VAL A 26 -6.77 15.89 -3.73
N ALA A 27 -5.61 16.08 -4.36
CA ALA A 27 -5.25 17.34 -5.01
C ALA A 27 -6.22 17.73 -6.15
N LYS A 28 -6.70 16.74 -6.90
CA LYS A 28 -7.67 16.94 -8.00
C LYS A 28 -9.11 17.13 -7.50
N SER A 29 -9.39 16.78 -6.24
CA SER A 29 -10.74 16.89 -5.67
C SER A 29 -11.18 18.35 -5.48
N PRO A 30 -12.49 18.64 -5.52
CA PRO A 30 -13.02 19.99 -5.25
C PRO A 30 -12.61 20.48 -3.85
N PRO A 31 -12.54 21.80 -3.62
CA PRO A 31 -12.00 22.37 -2.38
C PRO A 31 -12.67 21.89 -1.08
N GLY A 32 -13.96 21.50 -1.12
CA GLY A 32 -14.66 20.90 0.03
C GLY A 32 -14.26 19.45 0.37
N TYR A 33 -13.57 18.76 -0.54
CA TYR A 33 -13.18 17.36 -0.43
C TYR A 33 -11.64 17.16 -0.44
N ARG A 34 -10.86 18.25 -0.45
CA ARG A 34 -9.37 18.25 -0.40
C ARG A 34 -8.81 17.88 0.98
N ARG A 35 -9.31 16.81 1.60
CA ARG A 35 -8.80 16.34 2.90
C ARG A 35 -8.65 14.84 2.87
N ILE A 36 -7.47 14.38 3.27
CA ILE A 36 -7.20 12.97 3.50
C ILE A 36 -8.03 12.53 4.70
N LYS A 37 -8.86 11.51 4.51
CA LYS A 37 -9.63 10.91 5.60
C LYS A 37 -8.83 9.79 6.25
N ALA A 38 -8.99 9.62 7.56
CA ALA A 38 -8.38 8.49 8.27
C ALA A 38 -8.76 7.13 7.66
N ALA A 39 -10.00 7.02 7.15
CA ALA A 39 -10.47 5.83 6.44
C ALA A 39 -9.69 5.53 5.15
N GLU A 40 -9.23 6.55 4.43
CA GLU A 40 -8.44 6.38 3.20
C GLU A 40 -7.03 5.90 3.52
N VAL A 41 -6.42 6.45 4.57
CA VAL A 41 -5.12 5.98 5.06
C VAL A 41 -5.22 4.55 5.58
N ALA A 42 -6.28 4.23 6.34
CA ALA A 42 -6.55 2.88 6.80
C ALA A 42 -6.73 1.90 5.64
N ALA A 43 -7.40 2.31 4.55
CA ALA A 43 -7.54 1.50 3.35
C ALA A 43 -6.18 1.23 2.69
N VAL A 44 -5.31 2.23 2.54
CA VAL A 44 -3.96 2.06 1.99
C VAL A 44 -3.14 1.07 2.85
N LEU A 45 -3.20 1.20 4.17
CA LEU A 45 -2.53 0.29 5.10
C LEU A 45 -3.08 -1.14 4.99
N LEU A 46 -4.40 -1.30 4.95
CA LEU A 46 -5.05 -2.60 4.83
C LEU A 46 -4.67 -3.29 3.52
N ILE A 47 -4.73 -2.58 2.39
CA ILE A 47 -4.34 -3.10 1.07
C ILE A 47 -2.87 -3.54 1.09
N SER A 48 -2.00 -2.73 1.67
CA SER A 48 -0.56 -3.04 1.78
C SER A 48 -0.30 -4.25 2.67
N ALA A 49 -1.03 -4.39 3.78
CA ALA A 49 -0.93 -5.54 4.68
C ALA A 49 -1.41 -6.84 4.00
N VAL A 50 -2.52 -6.78 3.27
CA VAL A 50 -3.03 -7.93 2.49
C VAL A 50 -2.03 -8.32 1.40
N PHE A 51 -1.47 -7.35 0.68
CA PHE A 51 -0.45 -7.60 -0.34
C PHE A 51 0.77 -8.33 0.25
N PHE A 52 1.29 -7.87 1.39
CA PHE A 52 2.39 -8.54 2.07
C PHE A 52 2.01 -9.95 2.54
N ALA A 53 0.83 -10.12 3.15
CA ALA A 53 0.39 -11.42 3.65
C ALA A 53 0.26 -12.46 2.52
N LEU A 54 -0.34 -12.08 1.39
CA LEU A 54 -0.45 -12.94 0.21
C LEU A 54 0.92 -13.26 -0.38
N GLY A 55 1.80 -12.27 -0.50
CA GLY A 55 3.17 -12.49 -0.96
C GLY A 55 3.97 -13.40 -0.03
N TYR A 56 3.76 -13.28 1.28
CA TYR A 56 4.40 -14.14 2.28
C TYR A 56 3.89 -15.59 2.18
N LEU A 57 2.57 -15.78 2.08
CA LEU A 57 1.98 -17.11 1.87
C LEU A 57 2.51 -17.77 0.60
N LEU A 58 2.68 -17.00 -0.48
CA LEU A 58 3.28 -17.48 -1.72
C LEU A 58 4.74 -17.90 -1.50
N LEU A 59 5.55 -17.09 -0.80
CA LEU A 59 6.94 -17.45 -0.49
C LEU A 59 7.05 -18.69 0.39
N VAL A 60 6.12 -18.89 1.33
CA VAL A 60 6.08 -20.09 2.17
C VAL A 60 5.62 -21.31 1.38
N GLY A 61 4.60 -21.17 0.52
CA GLY A 61 4.06 -22.28 -0.28
C GLY A 61 4.97 -22.73 -1.43
N LEU A 62 5.93 -21.90 -1.83
CA LEU A 62 6.95 -22.23 -2.85
C LEU A 62 8.24 -22.81 -2.26
N LYS A 63 8.37 -22.85 -0.92
CA LYS A 63 9.47 -23.51 -0.22
C LYS A 63 9.13 -24.97 0.06
#